data_AF-A0A8W8N053-F1
#
_entry.id   AF-A0A8W8N053-F1
#
_cell.length_a   1.000
_cell.length_b   1.000
_cell.length_c   1.000
_cell.angle_alpha   90.00
_cell.angle_beta   90.00
_cell.angle_gamma   90.00
#
_symmetry.space_group_name_H-M   'P 1'
#
loop_
_entity.id
_entity.type
_entity.pdbx_description
1 polymer ?
#
loop_
_entity_poly.entity_id
_entity_poly.type
_entity_poly.pdbx_seq_one_letter_code
_entity_poly.pdbx_strand_id
1 'polypeptide(L)' 'APYTHWKQTVFYFDQLDLTVKKGEEIQGSVNVKPNKSNKRDLDFTIEVDFKGELSEMKETMQYKMR' A
#
# COMPACT_ATOMS: atom_id res chain seq x y z
N ALA A 1 -15.08 3.35 12.30
CA ALA A 1 -14.48 3.24 13.65
C ALA A 1 -14.59 4.60 14.34
N PRO A 2 -14.84 4.64 15.65
CA PRO A 2 -14.79 5.89 16.41
C PRO A 2 -13.36 6.49 16.36
N TYR A 3 -13.28 7.79 16.56
CA TYR A 3 -12.00 8.52 16.54
C TYR A 3 -11.03 8.00 17.61
N THR A 4 -9.74 7.95 17.26
CA THR A 4 -8.65 7.65 18.18
C THR A 4 -7.48 8.63 17.94
N HIS A 5 -6.61 8.80 18.94
CA HIS A 5 -5.46 9.69 18.82
C HIS A 5 -4.43 9.24 17.76
N TRP A 6 -4.44 7.97 17.37
CA TRP A 6 -3.57 7.41 16.33
C TRP A 6 -4.02 7.75 14.91
N LYS A 7 -5.29 8.15 14.71
CA LYS A 7 -5.88 8.31 13.37
C LYS A 7 -5.60 7.07 12.49
N GLN A 8 -5.12 7.28 11.26
CA GLN A 8 -4.87 6.26 10.24
C GLN A 8 -3.59 6.63 9.47
N THR A 9 -2.84 5.61 9.03
CA THR A 9 -1.74 5.75 8.08
C THR A 9 -2.25 5.46 6.67
N VAL A 10 -2.03 6.37 5.74
CA VAL A 10 -2.49 6.27 4.34
C VAL A 10 -1.27 6.12 3.44
N PHE A 11 -1.30 5.11 2.56
CA PHE A 11 -0.32 4.90 1.49
C PHE A 11 -0.96 5.23 0.15
N TYR A 12 -0.31 6.08 -0.64
CA TYR A 12 -0.82 6.52 -1.93
C TYR A 12 -0.20 5.71 -3.06
N PHE A 13 -0.99 5.32 -4.04
CA PHE A 13 -0.49 4.77 -5.30
C PHE A 13 0.12 5.90 -6.14
N ASP A 14 1.31 5.69 -6.70
CA ASP A 14 2.15 6.78 -7.22
C ASP A 14 1.67 7.33 -8.57
N GLN A 15 1.18 6.50 -9.49
CA GLN A 15 1.00 6.93 -10.89
C GLN A 15 -0.26 6.42 -11.62
N LEU A 16 -1.10 5.57 -11.02
CA LEU A 16 -2.33 5.11 -11.67
C LEU A 16 -3.54 5.25 -10.74
N ASP A 17 -4.52 6.06 -11.16
CA ASP A 17 -5.87 5.97 -10.64
C ASP A 17 -6.45 4.61 -11.04
N LEU A 18 -6.48 3.68 -10.09
CA LEU A 18 -6.96 2.33 -10.33
C LEU A 18 -8.46 2.35 -10.61
N THR A 19 -8.86 2.07 -11.85
CA THR A 19 -10.27 1.97 -12.22
C THR A 19 -10.79 0.60 -11.84
N VAL A 20 -11.58 0.56 -10.77
CA VAL A 20 -12.14 -0.68 -10.22
C VAL A 20 -13.66 -0.73 -10.37
N LYS A 21 -14.19 -1.94 -10.54
CA LYS A 21 -15.62 -2.24 -10.58
C LYS A 21 -16.02 -3.03 -9.33
N LYS A 22 -17.30 -2.90 -8.94
CA LYS A 22 -17.84 -3.64 -7.80
C LYS A 22 -17.70 -5.15 -8.05
N GLY A 23 -17.04 -5.83 -7.11
CA GLY A 23 -16.83 -7.28 -7.15
C GLY A 23 -15.45 -7.70 -7.64
N GLU A 24 -14.61 -6.77 -8.10
CA GLU A 24 -13.20 -7.05 -8.39
C GLU A 24 -12.36 -7.07 -7.10
N GLU A 25 -11.26 -7.83 -7.12
CA GLU A 25 -10.39 -8.03 -5.96
C GLU A 25 -8.98 -7.53 -6.26
N ILE A 26 -8.42 -6.79 -5.31
CA ILE A 26 -7.02 -6.38 -5.32
C ILE A 26 -6.26 -7.38 -4.45
N GLN A 27 -5.27 -8.07 -5.03
CA GLN A 27 -4.40 -8.98 -4.30
C GLN A 27 -3.02 -8.36 -4.13
N GLY A 28 -2.26 -8.84 -3.15
CA GLY A 28 -0.99 -8.21 -2.83
C GLY A 28 -0.37 -8.70 -1.54
N SER A 29 0.76 -8.09 -1.22
CA SER A 29 1.53 -8.38 -0.02
C SER A 29 2.00 -7.08 0.63
N VAL A 30 1.99 -7.02 1.97
CA VAL A 30 2.55 -5.90 2.72
C VAL A 30 3.64 -6.44 3.61
N ASN A 31 4.86 -6.01 3.36
CA ASN A 31 6.04 -6.34 4.15
C ASN A 31 6.48 -5.13 4.96
N VAL A 32 6.75 -5.34 6.24
CA VAL A 32 7.17 -4.30 7.19
C VAL A 32 8.45 -4.76 7.87
N LYS A 33 9.50 -3.93 7.79
CA LYS A 33 10.78 -4.21 8.45
C LYS A 33 11.35 -2.95 9.11
N PRO A 34 12.05 -3.08 10.25
CA PRO A 34 12.84 -1.99 10.78
C PRO A 34 13.93 -1.57 9.78
N ASN A 35 14.18 -0.26 9.65
CA ASN A 35 15.22 0.23 8.77
C ASN A 35 16.62 -0.15 9.30
N LYS A 36 17.53 -0.48 8.38
CA LYS A 36 18.91 -0.89 8.70
C LYS A 36 19.74 0.23 9.36
N SER A 37 19.50 1.49 8.99
CA SER A 37 20.24 2.64 9.50
C SER A 37 19.69 3.14 10.84
N ASN A 38 18.36 3.21 10.98
CA ASN A 38 17.70 3.57 12.22
C ASN A 38 16.61 2.54 12.55
N LYS A 39 16.81 1.73 13.60
CA LYS A 39 15.85 0.67 13.99
C LYS A 39 14.47 1.21 14.43
N ARG A 40 14.33 2.51 14.65
CA ARG A 40 13.05 3.16 14.95
C ARG A 40 12.24 3.48 13.69
N ASP A 41 12.89 3.67 12.55
CA ASP A 41 12.21 3.90 11.28
C ASP A 41 11.66 2.57 10.76
N LEU A 42 10.53 2.63 10.08
CA LEU A 42 9.92 1.47 9.44
C LEU A 42 9.98 1.60 7.92
N ASP A 43 10.51 0.58 7.27
CA ASP A 43 10.46 0.42 5.82
C ASP A 43 9.29 -0.51 5.47
N PHE A 44 8.41 -0.02 4.61
CA PHE A 44 7.27 -0.75 4.07
C PHE A 44 7.53 -1.11 2.61
N THR A 45 7.15 -2.32 2.21
CA THR A 45 7.12 -2.76 0.82
C THR A 45 5.73 -3.29 0.54
N ILE A 46 5.00 -2.64 -0.34
CA ILE A 46 3.62 -2.98 -0.70
C ILE A 46 3.65 -3.48 -2.13
N GLU A 47 3.27 -4.73 -2.32
CA GLU A 47 3.09 -5.35 -3.63
C GLU A 47 1.61 -5.42 -3.93
N VAL A 48 1.22 -4.96 -5.11
CA VAL A 48 -0.17 -4.97 -5.58
C VAL A 48 -0.22 -5.70 -6.91
N ASP A 49 -1.13 -6.67 -7.02
CA ASP A 49 -1.49 -7.38 -8.25
C ASP A 49 -3.02 -7.28 -8.38
N PHE A 50 -3.45 -6.44 -9.31
CA PHE A 50 -4.84 -6.20 -9.64
C PHE A 50 -5.07 -6.48 -11.12
N LYS A 51 -6.14 -7.22 -11.42
CA LYS A 51 -6.56 -7.55 -12.78
C LYS A 51 -8.06 -7.35 -12.89
N GLY A 52 -8.44 -6.16 -13.33
CA GLY A 52 -9.83 -5.80 -13.58
C GLY A 52 -10.19 -5.88 -15.07
N GLU A 53 -11.45 -5.62 -15.36
CA GLU A 53 -12.00 -5.57 -16.72
C GLU A 53 -11.50 -4.34 -17.51
N LEU A 54 -11.29 -3.22 -16.81
CA LEU A 54 -10.96 -1.92 -17.40
C LEU A 54 -9.53 -1.44 -17.11
N SER A 55 -8.87 -2.05 -16.12
CA SER A 55 -7.48 -1.72 -15.78
C SER A 55 -6.78 -2.91 -15.13
N GLU A 56 -5.46 -2.96 -15.29
CA GLU A 56 -4.59 -3.90 -14.60
C GLU A 56 -3.44 -3.12 -13.95
N MET A 57 -3.00 -3.57 -12.78
CA MET A 57 -1.90 -2.95 -12.04
C MET A 57 -1.07 -4.05 -11.41
N LYS A 58 0.23 -4.03 -11.69
CA LYS A 58 1.20 -4.90 -11.03
C LYS A 58 2.42 -4.10 -10.64
N GLU A 59 2.43 -3.62 -9.41
CA GLU A 59 3.48 -2.72 -8.93
C GLU A 59 3.96 -3.08 -7.53
N THR A 60 5.23 -2.79 -7.29
CA THR A 60 5.85 -2.88 -5.97
C THR A 60 6.27 -1.48 -5.55
N MET A 61 5.73 -1.05 -4.41
CA MET A 61 5.88 0.30 -3.88
C MET A 61 6.68 0.25 -2.58
N GLN A 62 7.57 1.22 -2.39
CA GLN A 62 8.42 1.30 -1.21
C GLN A 62 8.15 2.58 -0.46
N TYR A 63 7.82 2.46 0.82
CA TYR A 63 7.59 3.61 1.70
C TYR A 63 8.48 3.55 2.91
N LYS A 64 8.81 4.72 3.44
CA LYS A 64 9.59 4.85 4.67
C LYS A 64 8.88 5.76 5.64
N MET A 65 8.60 5.24 6.83
CA MET A 65 8.08 6.01 7.96
C MET A 65 9.26 6.45 8.83
N ARG A 66 9.35 7.76 9.10
CA ARG A 66 10.43 8.43 9.85
C ARG A 66 9.83 9.27 10.96
#